data_AF-A0A7C3B263-F1
#
_entry.id   AF-A0A7C3B263-F1
#
_cell.length_a   1.000
_cell.length_b   1.000
_cell.length_c   1.000
_cell.angle_alpha   90.00
_cell.angle_beta   90.00
_cell.angle_gamma   90.00
#
_symmetry.space_group_name_H-M   'P 1'
#
loop_
_entity.id
_entity.type
_entity.pdbx_description
1 polymer ?
#
loop_
_entity_poly.entity_id
_entity_poly.type
_entity_poly.pdbx_seq_one_letter_code
_entity_poly.pdbx_strand_id
1 'polypeptide(L)'
;MTGKRSQPSLRELSKLISAWDEVESHPERVSKAMERAVSKYPDFAAGWGHLGLAYMQSGRAGDAEGALLKAVRLEPQSPGWYLALSTLYKLAVANAKGLTGRLEPAKRLAEAGMGLPAGYPDMPPDYVTRITLDALDCDYEYARRMAERYAKDVLNLTKEGEFTRSAVDNLLDIQMADGT
;
A
#
# COMPACT_ATOMS: atom_id res chain seq x y z
N MET A 1 -18.40 -23.08 -18.17
CA MET A 1 -17.97 -23.73 -16.91
C MET A 1 -17.29 -22.67 -16.06
N THR A 2 -17.95 -22.17 -15.02
CA THR A 2 -17.33 -21.24 -14.07
C THR A 2 -16.41 -22.05 -13.16
N GLY A 3 -15.11 -22.09 -13.49
CA GLY A 3 -14.11 -22.72 -12.63
C GLY A 3 -14.22 -22.11 -11.24
N LYS A 4 -14.42 -22.93 -10.20
CA LYS A 4 -14.45 -22.44 -8.82
C LYS A 4 -13.16 -21.67 -8.57
N ARG A 5 -13.27 -20.39 -8.20
CA ARG A 5 -12.15 -19.57 -7.74
C ARG A 5 -11.49 -20.32 -6.59
N SER A 6 -10.29 -20.83 -6.82
CA SER A 6 -9.55 -21.58 -5.81
C SER A 6 -9.10 -20.61 -4.72
N GLN A 7 -9.42 -20.93 -3.46
CA GLN A 7 -9.07 -20.13 -2.30
C GLN A 7 -8.19 -20.94 -1.34
N PRO A 8 -7.34 -20.30 -0.54
CA PRO A 8 -6.59 -20.99 0.51
C PRO A 8 -7.55 -21.68 1.49
N SER A 9 -7.19 -22.87 1.95
CA SER A 9 -7.84 -23.47 3.11
C SER A 9 -7.59 -22.63 4.37
N LEU A 10 -8.40 -22.78 5.42
CA LEU A 10 -8.20 -22.07 6.69
C LEU A 10 -6.79 -22.25 7.27
N ARG A 11 -6.22 -23.45 7.11
CA ARG A 11 -4.84 -23.75 7.55
C ARG A 11 -3.80 -22.99 6.73
N GLU A 12 -4.02 -22.83 5.44
CA GLU A 12 -3.13 -22.07 4.56
C GLU A 12 -3.28 -20.58 4.82
N LEU A 13 -4.51 -20.09 4.97
CA LEU A 13 -4.79 -18.71 5.33
C LEU A 13 -4.13 -18.34 6.67
N SER A 14 -4.24 -19.19 7.69
CA SER A 14 -3.57 -18.98 8.98
C SER A 14 -2.05 -18.87 8.84
N LYS A 15 -1.42 -19.70 8.00
CA LYS A 15 0.02 -19.59 7.72
C LYS A 15 0.38 -18.28 7.01
N LEU A 16 -0.47 -17.81 6.09
CA LEU A 16 -0.25 -16.56 5.37
C LEU A 16 -0.43 -15.35 6.29
N ILE A 17 -1.40 -15.37 7.19
CA ILE A 17 -1.60 -14.33 8.22
C ILE A 17 -0.38 -14.29 9.15
N SER A 18 0.05 -15.44 9.69
CA SER A 18 1.25 -15.46 10.55
C SER A 18 2.52 -15.02 9.83
N ALA A 19 2.62 -15.27 8.51
CA ALA A 19 3.73 -14.72 7.73
C ALA A 19 3.64 -13.20 7.62
N TRP A 20 2.44 -12.64 7.46
CA TRP A 20 2.21 -11.19 7.42
C TRP A 20 2.52 -10.50 8.76
N ASP A 21 2.25 -11.16 9.90
CA ASP A 21 2.60 -10.62 11.22
C ASP A 21 4.12 -10.40 11.38
N GLU A 22 4.96 -11.08 10.60
CA GLU A 22 6.42 -10.92 10.59
C GLU A 22 6.91 -9.90 9.54
N VAL A 23 6.02 -9.20 8.82
CA VAL A 23 6.41 -8.35 7.66
C VAL A 23 7.38 -7.24 8.03
N GLU A 24 7.22 -6.67 9.23
CA GLU A 24 8.10 -5.62 9.75
C GLU A 24 9.55 -6.08 9.88
N SER A 25 9.75 -7.33 10.29
CA SER A 25 11.09 -7.88 10.51
C SER A 25 11.69 -8.51 9.25
N HIS A 26 10.85 -9.00 8.32
CA HIS A 26 11.30 -9.80 7.18
C HIS A 26 10.42 -9.60 5.92
N PRO A 27 10.40 -8.41 5.30
CA PRO A 27 9.52 -8.14 4.16
C PRO A 27 9.79 -9.08 2.96
N GLU A 28 11.05 -9.48 2.76
CA GLU A 28 11.44 -10.45 1.72
C GLU A 28 10.95 -11.88 1.96
N ARG A 29 10.71 -12.25 3.22
CA ARG A 29 10.14 -13.56 3.54
C ARG A 29 8.64 -13.56 3.28
N VAL A 30 7.98 -12.43 3.57
CA VAL A 30 6.55 -12.24 3.32
C VAL A 30 6.27 -12.16 1.83
N SER A 31 7.06 -11.43 1.06
CA SER A 31 6.94 -11.38 -0.41
C SER A 31 7.02 -12.80 -0.99
N LYS A 32 8.03 -13.61 -0.63
CA LYS A 32 8.14 -15.03 -1.06
C LYS A 32 6.97 -15.91 -0.61
N ALA A 33 6.41 -15.69 0.57
CA ALA A 33 5.24 -16.42 1.03
C ALA A 33 4.01 -16.07 0.19
N MET A 34 3.80 -14.77 -0.08
CA MET A 34 2.68 -14.29 -0.87
C MET A 34 2.82 -14.61 -2.36
N GLU A 35 4.03 -14.61 -2.93
CA GLU A 35 4.32 -15.09 -4.29
C GLU A 35 3.86 -16.54 -4.48
N ARG A 36 4.20 -17.42 -3.53
CA ARG A 36 3.72 -18.81 -3.54
C ARG A 36 2.20 -18.89 -3.39
N ALA A 37 1.61 -18.04 -2.56
CA ALA A 37 0.17 -17.99 -2.38
C ALA A 37 -0.54 -17.61 -3.68
N VAL A 38 -0.12 -16.53 -4.34
CA VAL A 38 -0.77 -16.06 -5.59
C VAL A 38 -0.48 -16.97 -6.78
N SER A 39 0.66 -17.67 -6.79
CA SER A 39 0.93 -18.71 -7.78
C SER A 39 -0.02 -19.89 -7.66
N LYS A 40 -0.35 -20.30 -6.42
CA LYS A 40 -1.30 -21.39 -6.15
C LYS A 40 -2.77 -20.95 -6.24
N TYR A 41 -3.04 -19.71 -5.87
CA TYR A 41 -4.37 -19.10 -5.78
C TYR A 41 -4.40 -17.75 -6.53
N PRO A 42 -4.41 -17.77 -7.87
CA PRO A 42 -4.30 -16.55 -8.68
C PRO A 42 -5.52 -15.60 -8.53
N ASP A 43 -6.63 -16.10 -7.99
CA ASP A 43 -7.85 -15.32 -7.72
C ASP A 43 -8.00 -14.92 -6.24
N PHE A 44 -6.98 -15.16 -5.41
CA PHE A 44 -6.98 -14.76 -4.00
C PHE A 44 -6.57 -13.30 -3.85
N ALA A 45 -7.56 -12.40 -3.78
CA ALA A 45 -7.36 -10.95 -3.74
C ALA A 45 -6.42 -10.50 -2.62
N ALA A 46 -6.63 -10.98 -1.39
CA ALA A 46 -5.78 -10.60 -0.25
C ALA A 46 -4.32 -11.07 -0.41
N GLY A 47 -4.07 -12.18 -1.11
CA GLY A 47 -2.71 -12.61 -1.44
C GLY A 47 -1.99 -11.60 -2.34
N TRP A 48 -2.69 -11.08 -3.36
CA TRP A 48 -2.17 -10.02 -4.21
C TRP A 48 -2.02 -8.69 -3.47
N GLY A 49 -2.96 -8.35 -2.59
CA GLY A 49 -2.90 -7.14 -1.78
C GLY A 49 -1.69 -7.12 -0.84
N HIS A 50 -1.50 -8.20 -0.07
CA HIS A 50 -0.35 -8.34 0.83
C HIS A 50 0.97 -8.47 0.08
N LEU A 51 1.00 -9.10 -1.10
CA LEU A 51 2.18 -9.09 -1.96
C LEU A 51 2.57 -7.66 -2.37
N GLY A 52 1.58 -6.86 -2.78
CA GLY A 52 1.78 -5.46 -3.13
C GLY A 52 2.34 -4.64 -1.97
N LEU A 53 1.76 -4.76 -0.78
CA LEU A 53 2.26 -4.09 0.42
C LEU A 53 3.69 -4.52 0.81
N ALA A 54 4.01 -5.81 0.71
CA ALA A 54 5.36 -6.30 0.96
C ALA A 54 6.38 -5.72 -0.05
N TYR A 55 5.99 -5.58 -1.33
CA TYR A 55 6.81 -4.91 -2.33
C TYR A 55 6.97 -3.41 -2.05
N MET A 56 5.95 -2.72 -1.55
CA MET A 56 6.09 -1.32 -1.10
C MET A 56 7.16 -1.19 -0.01
N GLN A 57 7.10 -2.04 1.01
CA GLN A 57 8.07 -2.04 2.11
C GLN A 57 9.50 -2.42 1.66
N SER A 58 9.61 -3.18 0.56
CA SER A 58 10.89 -3.52 -0.04
C SER A 58 11.38 -2.47 -1.05
N GLY A 59 10.63 -1.37 -1.26
CA GLY A 59 10.94 -0.32 -2.24
C GLY A 59 10.73 -0.73 -3.70
N ARG A 60 10.09 -1.87 -3.96
CA ARG A 60 9.79 -2.39 -5.31
C ARG A 60 8.48 -1.79 -5.82
N ALA A 61 8.51 -0.50 -6.16
CA ALA A 61 7.31 0.29 -6.46
C ALA A 61 6.47 -0.26 -7.63
N GLY A 62 7.09 -0.56 -8.79
CA GLY A 62 6.36 -1.11 -9.94
C GLY A 62 5.74 -2.49 -9.69
N ASP A 63 6.44 -3.37 -8.96
CA ASP A 63 5.88 -4.67 -8.58
C ASP A 63 4.70 -4.51 -7.62
N ALA A 64 4.81 -3.57 -6.68
CA ALA A 64 3.74 -3.23 -5.75
C ALA A 64 2.47 -2.76 -6.49
N GLU A 65 2.63 -1.85 -7.45
CA GLU A 65 1.53 -1.36 -8.28
C GLU A 65 0.82 -2.53 -9.00
N GLY A 66 1.58 -3.38 -9.69
CA GLY A 66 1.01 -4.52 -10.43
C GLY A 66 0.22 -5.48 -9.55
N ALA A 67 0.73 -5.79 -8.35
CA ALA A 67 0.07 -6.67 -7.39
C ALA A 67 -1.20 -6.02 -6.80
N LEU A 68 -1.13 -4.74 -6.40
CA LEU A 68 -2.29 -4.02 -5.87
C LEU A 68 -3.39 -3.83 -6.93
N LEU A 69 -3.04 -3.54 -8.19
CA LEU A 69 -4.00 -3.49 -9.29
C LEU A 69 -4.68 -4.83 -9.54
N LYS A 70 -3.98 -5.96 -9.30
CA LYS A 70 -4.60 -7.29 -9.36
C LYS A 70 -5.57 -7.50 -8.19
N ALA A 71 -5.22 -7.07 -6.98
CA ALA A 71 -6.09 -7.12 -5.81
C ALA A 71 -7.39 -6.33 -6.02
N VAL A 72 -7.29 -5.07 -6.50
CA VAL A 72 -8.45 -4.23 -6.84
C VAL A 72 -9.35 -4.89 -7.88
N ARG A 73 -8.78 -5.51 -8.93
CA ARG A 73 -9.56 -6.22 -9.95
C ARG A 73 -10.31 -7.43 -9.40
N LEU A 74 -9.75 -8.12 -8.41
CA LEU A 74 -10.36 -9.30 -7.80
C LEU A 74 -11.40 -8.94 -6.73
N GLU A 75 -11.16 -7.86 -5.99
CA GLU A 75 -12.00 -7.39 -4.89
C GLU A 75 -12.20 -5.86 -4.96
N PRO A 76 -13.03 -5.37 -5.89
CA PRO A 76 -13.21 -3.94 -6.13
C PRO A 76 -13.98 -3.21 -5.01
N GLN A 77 -14.52 -3.95 -4.03
CA GLN A 77 -15.25 -3.40 -2.89
C GLN A 77 -14.38 -3.26 -1.63
N SER A 78 -13.10 -3.62 -1.69
CA SER A 78 -12.18 -3.48 -0.56
C SER A 78 -11.49 -2.11 -0.61
N PRO A 79 -11.83 -1.16 0.29
CA PRO A 79 -11.21 0.16 0.31
C PRO A 79 -9.71 0.10 0.62
N GLY A 80 -9.25 -0.94 1.32
CA GLY A 80 -7.84 -1.09 1.68
C GLY A 80 -6.90 -1.15 0.47
N TRP A 81 -7.31 -1.80 -0.62
CA TRP A 81 -6.47 -1.92 -1.82
C TRP A 81 -6.35 -0.61 -2.60
N TYR A 82 -7.42 0.20 -2.62
CA TYR A 82 -7.38 1.56 -3.16
C TYR A 82 -6.55 2.49 -2.28
N LEU A 83 -6.65 2.37 -0.95
CA LEU A 83 -5.82 3.17 -0.04
C LEU A 83 -4.33 2.87 -0.25
N ALA A 84 -3.96 1.61 -0.39
CA ALA A 84 -2.57 1.21 -0.67
C ALA A 84 -2.05 1.81 -1.98
N LEU A 85 -2.84 1.78 -3.06
CA LEU A 85 -2.47 2.43 -4.33
C LEU A 85 -2.36 3.95 -4.18
N SER A 86 -3.33 4.59 -3.51
CA SER A 86 -3.29 6.02 -3.25
C SER A 86 -2.01 6.42 -2.52
N THR A 87 -1.64 5.67 -1.48
CA THR A 87 -0.41 5.89 -0.71
C THR A 87 0.83 5.66 -1.56
N LEU A 88 0.88 4.61 -2.40
CA LEU A 88 2.01 4.34 -3.29
C LEU A 88 2.32 5.55 -4.19
N TYR A 89 1.33 6.08 -4.91
CA TYR A 89 1.56 7.23 -5.78
C TYR A 89 1.79 8.53 -5.01
N LYS A 90 1.13 8.71 -3.85
CA LYS A 90 1.37 9.87 -2.97
C LYS A 90 2.83 9.93 -2.55
N LEU A 91 3.42 8.80 -2.15
CA LEU A 91 4.83 8.75 -1.77
C LEU A 91 5.73 9.11 -2.96
N ALA A 92 5.41 8.66 -4.19
CA ALA A 92 6.16 9.04 -5.38
C ALA A 92 6.10 10.55 -5.68
N VAL A 93 4.92 11.15 -5.58
CA VAL A 93 4.71 12.61 -5.69
C VAL A 93 5.53 13.36 -4.62
N ALA A 94 5.48 12.89 -3.38
CA ALA A 94 6.20 13.49 -2.27
C ALA A 94 7.72 13.41 -2.42
N ASN A 95 8.23 12.25 -2.88
CA ASN A 95 9.64 12.06 -3.18
C ASN A 95 10.12 12.99 -4.29
N ALA A 96 9.34 13.13 -5.37
CA ALA A 96 9.68 14.02 -6.47
C ALA A 96 9.81 15.49 -6.05
N LYS A 97 9.04 15.91 -5.03
CA LYS A 97 9.08 17.26 -4.46
C LYS A 97 10.02 17.41 -3.26
N GLY A 98 10.71 16.35 -2.83
CA GLY A 98 11.55 16.35 -1.63
C GLY A 98 10.75 16.55 -0.32
N LEU A 99 9.46 16.23 -0.32
CA LEU A 99 8.52 16.47 0.78
C LEU A 99 8.43 15.29 1.76
N THR A 100 9.23 14.23 1.59
CA THR A 100 9.17 13.04 2.45
C THR A 100 9.36 13.35 3.92
N GLY A 101 10.25 14.28 4.28
CA GLY A 101 10.42 14.73 5.66
C GLY A 101 9.22 15.49 6.24
N ARG A 102 8.28 15.95 5.41
CA ARG A 102 7.04 16.64 5.82
C ARG A 102 5.84 15.71 5.91
N LEU A 103 5.86 14.58 5.18
CA LEU A 103 4.79 13.59 5.12
C LEU A 103 4.96 12.42 6.07
N GLU A 104 5.89 12.49 7.02
CA GLU A 104 6.12 11.40 7.97
C GLU A 104 5.44 11.65 9.33
N PRO A 105 4.24 11.07 9.56
CA PRO A 105 3.72 10.87 10.91
C PRO A 105 4.73 10.14 11.79
N ALA A 106 5.45 9.14 11.26
CA ALA A 106 6.37 8.34 12.08
C ALA A 106 7.58 9.16 12.54
N LYS A 107 8.13 10.01 11.67
CA LYS A 107 9.20 10.95 12.03
C LYS A 107 8.72 12.00 13.02
N ARG A 108 7.54 12.60 12.82
CA ARG A 108 6.98 13.58 13.76
C ARG A 108 6.64 12.98 15.13
N LEU A 109 6.15 11.74 15.17
CA LEU A 109 5.84 11.02 16.41
C LEU A 109 7.12 10.58 17.14
N ALA A 110 8.12 10.08 16.41
CA ALA A 110 9.44 9.75 16.93
C ALA A 110 10.20 10.99 17.44
N GLU A 111 10.15 12.12 16.71
CA GLU A 111 10.73 13.40 17.14
C GLU A 111 9.97 14.03 18.31
N ALA A 112 8.66 13.79 18.44
CA ALA A 112 7.83 14.26 19.55
C ALA A 112 7.85 13.34 20.78
N GLY A 113 8.60 12.23 20.76
CA GLY A 113 8.69 11.27 21.86
C GLY A 113 7.38 10.55 22.18
N MET A 114 6.42 10.55 21.26
CA MET A 114 5.14 9.86 21.38
C MET A 114 5.23 8.55 20.61
N GLY A 115 5.12 7.42 21.32
CA GLY A 115 5.10 6.10 20.69
C GLY A 115 4.06 6.04 19.58
N LEU A 116 4.39 5.36 18.48
CA LEU A 116 3.51 5.22 17.32
C LEU A 116 2.13 4.67 17.77
N PRO A 117 1.01 5.12 17.15
CA PRO A 117 -0.29 4.56 17.43
C PRO A 117 -0.30 3.06 17.11
N ALA A 118 -0.88 2.26 18.02
CA ALA A 118 -1.03 0.82 17.85
C ALA A 118 -1.81 0.50 16.56
N GLY A 119 -1.17 -0.22 15.64
CA GLY A 119 -1.73 -0.57 14.32
C GLY A 119 -0.98 0.00 13.12
N TYR A 120 0.00 0.90 13.33
CA TYR A 120 0.92 1.35 12.28
C TYR A 120 2.32 0.73 12.48
N PRO A 121 2.82 -0.06 11.51
CA PRO A 121 4.12 -0.73 11.61
C PRO A 121 5.28 0.27 11.69
N ASP A 122 6.28 -0.04 12.52
CA ASP A 122 7.61 0.61 12.48
C ASP A 122 8.25 0.26 11.14
N MET A 123 8.06 1.11 10.12
CA MET A 123 8.59 0.87 8.78
C MET A 123 10.01 1.44 8.64
N PRO A 124 10.95 0.74 7.97
CA PRO A 124 12.34 1.19 7.86
C PRO A 124 12.44 2.55 7.12
N PRO A 125 13.22 3.53 7.58
CA PRO A 125 13.16 4.91 7.05
C PRO A 125 13.42 5.06 5.54
N ASP A 126 14.03 4.06 4.91
CA ASP A 126 14.50 4.08 3.53
C ASP A 126 13.51 3.50 2.51
N TYR A 127 12.45 2.75 2.90
CA TYR A 127 11.52 2.22 1.89
C TYR A 127 10.76 3.35 1.20
N VAL A 128 10.35 4.37 1.96
CA VAL A 128 9.64 5.54 1.44
C VAL A 128 10.45 6.21 0.35
N THR A 129 11.76 6.38 0.55
CA THR A 129 12.61 7.11 -0.42
C THR A 129 12.81 6.37 -1.73
N ARG A 130 12.54 5.05 -1.76
CA ARG A 130 12.60 4.22 -2.97
C ARG A 130 11.33 4.25 -3.81
N ILE A 131 10.21 4.72 -3.25
CA ILE A 131 8.96 4.90 -4.00
C ILE A 131 9.06 6.18 -4.82
N THR A 132 9.60 6.10 -6.03
CA THR A 132 9.86 7.25 -6.91
C THR A 132 9.01 7.19 -8.18
N LEU A 133 8.92 8.31 -8.90
CA LEU A 133 8.29 8.37 -10.22
C LEU A 133 8.95 7.41 -11.21
N ASP A 134 10.28 7.40 -11.24
CA ASP A 134 11.08 6.47 -12.08
C ASP A 134 10.79 5.00 -11.73
N ALA A 135 10.69 4.67 -10.45
CA ALA A 135 10.39 3.29 -10.01
C ALA A 135 8.96 2.83 -10.36
N LEU A 136 8.05 3.77 -10.61
CA LEU A 136 6.69 3.53 -11.11
C LEU A 136 6.57 3.71 -12.62
N ASP A 137 7.66 4.06 -13.32
CA ASP A 137 7.66 4.35 -14.76
C ASP A 137 6.56 5.33 -15.18
N CYS A 138 6.41 6.43 -14.44
CA CYS A 138 5.38 7.43 -14.70
C CYS A 138 5.83 8.85 -14.44
N ASP A 139 5.13 9.83 -15.03
CA ASP A 139 5.35 11.24 -14.75
C ASP A 139 4.61 11.72 -13.48
N TYR A 140 4.99 12.90 -13.01
CA TYR A 140 4.40 13.52 -11.81
C TYR A 140 2.88 13.70 -11.92
N GLU A 141 2.38 14.17 -13.06
CA GLU A 141 0.97 14.45 -13.26
C GLU A 141 0.13 13.17 -13.30
N TYR A 142 0.68 12.10 -13.85
CA TYR A 142 0.09 10.77 -13.78
C TYR A 142 0.02 10.30 -12.34
N ALA A 143 1.14 10.26 -11.63
CA ALA A 143 1.19 9.79 -10.24
C ALA A 143 0.22 10.58 -9.35
N ARG A 144 0.22 11.91 -9.47
CA ARG A 144 -0.71 12.80 -8.76
C ARG A 144 -2.18 12.45 -9.02
N ARG A 145 -2.57 12.34 -10.30
CA ARG A 145 -3.95 11.98 -10.69
C ARG A 145 -4.35 10.62 -10.15
N MET A 146 -3.45 9.63 -10.19
CA MET A 146 -3.73 8.30 -9.66
C MET A 146 -3.85 8.30 -8.14
N ALA A 147 -2.98 9.02 -7.43
CA ALA A 147 -3.04 9.17 -5.98
C ALA A 147 -4.40 9.73 -5.53
N GLU A 148 -4.87 10.80 -6.20
CA GLU A 148 -6.17 11.42 -5.92
C GLU A 148 -7.33 10.51 -6.29
N ARG A 149 -7.28 9.87 -7.47
CA ARG A 149 -8.33 8.99 -7.97
C ARG A 149 -8.57 7.87 -6.96
N TYR A 150 -7.51 7.21 -6.51
CA TYR A 150 -7.64 6.09 -5.59
C TYR A 150 -8.07 6.53 -4.18
N ALA A 151 -7.65 7.70 -3.70
CA ALA A 151 -8.21 8.26 -2.46
C ALA A 151 -9.72 8.50 -2.58
N LYS A 152 -10.18 9.07 -3.71
CA LYS A 152 -11.61 9.29 -3.97
C LYS A 152 -12.37 7.96 -4.08
N ASP A 153 -11.78 6.93 -4.67
CA ASP A 153 -12.35 5.58 -4.70
C ASP A 153 -12.57 5.01 -3.28
N VAL A 154 -11.63 5.24 -2.34
CA VAL A 154 -11.82 4.88 -0.93
C VAL A 154 -13.03 5.60 -0.32
N LEU A 155 -13.14 6.92 -0.53
CA LEU A 155 -14.24 7.73 0.00
C LEU A 155 -15.61 7.35 -0.60
N ASN A 156 -15.62 6.80 -1.82
CA ASN A 156 -16.83 6.26 -2.44
C ASN A 156 -17.26 4.93 -1.81
N LEU A 157 -16.31 4.13 -1.34
CA LEU A 157 -16.55 2.81 -0.75
C LEU A 157 -16.85 2.87 0.75
N THR A 158 -16.30 3.85 1.46
CA THR A 158 -16.51 4.02 2.91
C THR A 158 -16.62 5.48 3.33
N LYS A 159 -17.58 5.76 4.21
CA LYS A 159 -17.92 7.12 4.64
C LYS A 159 -17.37 7.50 6.00
N GLU A 160 -16.95 6.52 6.80
CA GLU A 160 -16.46 6.72 8.16
C GLU A 160 -15.33 5.74 8.49
N GLY A 161 -14.59 6.01 9.56
CA GLY A 161 -13.53 5.13 10.05
C GLY A 161 -12.13 5.48 9.55
N GLU A 162 -11.19 4.57 9.77
CA GLU A 162 -9.77 4.79 9.52
C GLU A 162 -9.44 4.97 8.03
N PHE A 163 -9.99 4.12 7.16
CA PHE A 163 -9.79 4.23 5.71
C PHE A 163 -10.22 5.60 5.16
N THR A 164 -11.34 6.13 5.64
CA THR A 164 -11.82 7.47 5.24
C THR A 164 -10.85 8.56 5.70
N ARG A 165 -10.35 8.49 6.95
CA ARG A 165 -9.36 9.46 7.46
C ARG A 165 -8.07 9.42 6.64
N SER A 166 -7.50 8.24 6.42
CA SER A 166 -6.26 8.09 5.64
C SER A 166 -6.43 8.53 4.18
N ALA A 167 -7.60 8.31 3.57
CA ALA A 167 -7.87 8.81 2.22
C ALA A 167 -7.95 10.34 2.17
N VAL A 168 -8.54 10.99 3.17
CA VAL A 168 -8.54 12.45 3.30
C VAL A 168 -7.12 12.97 3.49
N ASP A 169 -6.34 12.35 4.37
CA ASP A 169 -4.93 12.72 4.61
C ASP A 169 -4.12 12.64 3.32
N ASN A 170 -4.30 11.57 2.53
CA ASN A 170 -3.64 11.43 1.24
C ASN A 170 -4.00 12.58 0.28
N LEU A 171 -5.26 13.02 0.22
CA LEU A 171 -5.68 14.16 -0.62
C LEU A 171 -5.06 15.48 -0.16
N LEU A 172 -4.99 15.70 1.15
CA LEU A 172 -4.37 16.91 1.72
C LEU A 172 -2.87 16.96 1.42
N ASP A 173 -2.18 15.83 1.56
CA ASP A 173 -0.75 15.69 1.24
C ASP A 173 -0.44 16.01 -0.22
N ILE A 174 -1.28 15.51 -1.15
CA ILE A 174 -1.15 15.79 -2.59
C ILE A 174 -1.36 17.29 -2.85
N GLN A 175 -2.40 17.88 -2.27
CA GLN A 175 -2.69 19.31 -2.43
C GLN A 175 -1.55 20.19 -1.90
N MET A 176 -0.93 19.81 -0.78
CA MET A 176 0.24 20.52 -0.24
C MET A 176 1.44 20.42 -1.18
N ALA A 177 1.64 19.30 -1.88
CA ALA A 177 2.75 19.12 -2.82
C ALA A 177 2.65 20.02 -4.07
N ASP A 178 1.44 20.40 -4.46
CA ASP A 178 1.19 21.31 -5.59
C ASP A 178 1.35 22.79 -5.22
N GLY A 179 1.20 23.12 -3.92
CA GLY A 179 1.34 24.49 -3.41
C GLY A 179 2.78 24.94 -3.13
N THR A 180 3.76 24.05 -3.32
CA THR A 180 5.21 24.29 -3.08
C THR A 180 6.02 24.22 -4.36
#